data_AF-A0A8T5WNE3-F1
#
_entry.id   AF-A0A8T5WNE3-F1
#
_cell.length_a   1.000
_cell.length_b   1.000
_cell.length_c   1.000
_cell.angle_alpha   90.00
_cell.angle_beta   90.00
_cell.angle_gamma   90.00
#
_symmetry.space_group_name_H-M   'P 1'
#
loop_
_entity.id
_entity.type
_entity.pdbx_description
1 polymer ?
#
loop_
_entity_poly.entity_id
_entity_poly.type
_entity_poly.pdbx_seq_one_letter_code
_entity_poly.pdbx_strand_id
1 'polypeptide(L)'
;MKTNLQTRTLISELQKAGKTVPLWKRVAEELESSTRRMVAVNISKLDTVVQEGEIALVPGKVLSLGEASKKMTVAAFSFSEAARAKISVKGEAISITELLKKNPQGKKVRLIK
;
A
#
# COMPACT_ATOMS: atom_id res chain seq x y z
N MET A 1 -15.74 1.86 -14.21
CA MET A 1 -14.46 2.47 -14.65
C MET A 1 -14.08 3.60 -13.71
N LYS A 2 -12.81 3.69 -13.28
CA LYS A 2 -12.32 4.85 -12.52
C LYS A 2 -12.04 6.03 -13.46
N THR A 3 -12.52 7.21 -13.09
CA THR A 3 -12.42 8.45 -13.89
C THR A 3 -10.99 9.01 -13.93
N ASN A 4 -10.15 8.68 -12.93
CA ASN A 4 -8.82 9.25 -12.80
C ASN A 4 -7.78 8.51 -13.68
N LEU A 5 -7.15 9.25 -14.60
CA LEU A 5 -6.13 8.74 -15.52
C LEU A 5 -4.90 8.19 -14.79
N GLN A 6 -4.44 8.83 -13.71
CA GLN A 6 -3.26 8.38 -12.95
C GLN A 6 -3.49 7.01 -12.32
N THR A 7 -4.70 6.77 -11.81
CA THR A 7 -5.06 5.46 -11.24
C THR A 7 -5.10 4.38 -12.31
N ARG A 8 -5.57 4.70 -13.54
CA ARG A 8 -5.59 3.74 -14.65
C ARG A 8 -4.19 3.35 -15.09
N THR A 9 -3.27 4.32 -15.17
CA THR A 9 -1.86 4.05 -15.48
C THR A 9 -1.24 3.14 -14.43
N LEU A 10 -1.45 3.44 -13.14
CA LEU A 10 -0.95 2.61 -12.04
C LEU A 10 -1.49 1.18 -12.11
N ILE A 11 -2.79 1.00 -12.37
CA ILE A 11 -3.40 -0.33 -12.52
C ILE A 11 -2.76 -1.08 -13.69
N SER A 12 -2.52 -0.41 -14.82
CA SER A 12 -1.85 -1.03 -15.98
C SER A 12 -0.42 -1.47 -15.66
N GLU A 13 0.35 -0.66 -14.93
CA GLU A 13 1.70 -1.01 -14.48
C GLU A 13 1.68 -2.22 -13.52
N LEU A 14 0.75 -2.23 -12.58
CA LEU A 14 0.58 -3.33 -11.63
C LEU A 14 0.12 -4.61 -12.31
N GLN A 15 -0.75 -4.54 -13.32
CA GLN A 15 -1.15 -5.70 -14.12
C GLN A 15 0.03 -6.28 -14.90
N LYS A 16 0.89 -5.44 -15.47
CA LYS A 16 2.13 -5.88 -16.15
C LYS A 16 3.07 -6.59 -15.18
N ALA A 17 3.34 -6.00 -14.02
CA ALA A 17 4.15 -6.65 -12.98
C ALA A 17 3.46 -7.91 -12.40
N GLY A 18 2.13 -7.92 -12.41
CA GLY A 18 1.27 -9.02 -12.02
C GLY A 18 1.42 -10.28 -12.87
N LYS A 19 1.93 -10.15 -14.10
CA LYS A 19 2.25 -11.30 -14.95
C LYS A 19 3.40 -12.13 -14.37
N THR A 20 4.33 -11.49 -13.68
CA THR A 20 5.50 -12.13 -13.07
C THR A 20 5.25 -12.49 -11.62
N VAL A 21 4.59 -11.59 -10.86
CA VAL A 21 4.33 -11.78 -9.42
C VAL A 21 2.82 -11.71 -9.14
N PRO A 22 2.19 -12.80 -8.66
CA PRO A 22 0.74 -12.83 -8.44
C PRO A 22 0.25 -11.82 -7.40
N LEU A 23 1.13 -11.36 -6.49
CA LEU A 23 0.84 -10.29 -5.53
C LEU A 23 0.35 -9.01 -6.23
N TRP A 24 1.06 -8.57 -7.28
CA TRP A 24 0.72 -7.32 -7.98
C TRP A 24 -0.58 -7.43 -8.77
N LYS A 25 -0.86 -8.61 -9.33
CA LYS A 25 -2.14 -8.90 -9.97
C LYS A 25 -3.30 -8.69 -8.99
N ARG A 26 -3.17 -9.23 -7.77
CA ARG A 26 -4.18 -9.08 -6.72
C ARG A 26 -4.37 -7.62 -6.28
N VAL A 27 -3.28 -6.87 -6.18
CA VAL A 27 -3.32 -5.43 -5.83
C VAL A 27 -4.01 -4.63 -6.94
N ALA A 28 -3.74 -4.96 -8.21
CA ALA A 28 -4.38 -4.33 -9.35
C ALA A 28 -5.89 -4.58 -9.38
N GLU A 29 -6.33 -5.83 -9.16
CA GLU A 29 -7.75 -6.19 -9.09
C GLU A 29 -8.48 -5.43 -7.97
N GLU A 30 -7.86 -5.28 -6.81
CA GLU A 30 -8.45 -4.50 -5.70
C GLU A 30 -8.51 -3.00 -6.01
N LEU A 31 -7.49 -2.44 -6.67
CA LEU A 31 -7.50 -1.04 -7.11
C LEU A 31 -8.50 -0.78 -8.24
N GLU A 32 -8.77 -1.79 -9.06
CA GLU A 32 -9.78 -1.76 -10.12
C GLU A 32 -11.20 -1.83 -9.55
N SER A 33 -11.35 -2.40 -8.35
CA SER A 33 -12.61 -2.42 -7.63
C SER A 33 -13.15 -1.01 -7.31
N SER A 34 -14.47 -0.93 -7.08
CA SER A 34 -15.16 0.33 -6.79
C SER A 34 -14.53 1.03 -5.58
N THR A 35 -14.39 2.37 -5.63
CA THR A 35 -13.86 3.18 -4.53
C THR A 35 -14.58 2.93 -3.20
N ARG A 36 -15.86 2.54 -3.23
CA ARG A 36 -16.64 2.16 -2.03
C ARG A 36 -16.16 0.88 -1.35
N ARG A 37 -15.47 0.00 -2.07
CA ARG A 37 -14.85 -1.23 -1.56
C ARG A 37 -13.39 -1.04 -1.19
N MET A 38 -12.81 0.13 -1.45
CA MET A 38 -11.42 0.38 -1.06
C MET A 38 -11.25 0.27 0.45
N VAL A 39 -10.22 -0.46 0.83
CA VAL A 39 -9.89 -0.67 2.22
C VAL A 39 -9.38 0.63 2.84
N ALA A 40 -9.86 0.95 4.04
CA ALA A 40 -9.25 1.94 4.91
C ALA A 40 -8.57 1.23 6.09
N VAL A 41 -7.26 1.42 6.25
CA VAL A 41 -6.47 0.76 7.30
C VAL A 41 -5.89 1.79 8.26
N ASN A 42 -6.02 1.54 9.55
CA ASN A 42 -5.42 2.37 10.60
C ASN A 42 -3.98 1.94 10.91
N ILE A 43 -3.15 2.89 11.36
CA ILE A 43 -1.76 2.62 11.77
C ILE A 43 -1.70 1.56 12.88
N SER A 44 -2.63 1.57 13.83
CA SER A 44 -2.70 0.55 14.90
C SER A 44 -2.79 -0.88 14.36
N LYS A 45 -3.57 -1.11 13.29
CA LYS A 45 -3.69 -2.42 12.64
C LYS A 45 -2.38 -2.80 11.94
N LEU A 46 -1.70 -1.83 11.31
CA LEU A 46 -0.39 -2.06 10.68
C LEU A 46 0.65 -2.44 11.74
N ASP A 47 0.72 -1.72 12.85
CA ASP A 47 1.70 -1.96 13.92
C ASP A 47 1.54 -3.34 14.57
N THR A 48 0.31 -3.84 14.65
CA THR A 48 0.03 -5.18 15.20
C THR A 48 0.43 -6.29 14.24
N VAL A 49 0.13 -6.14 12.95
CA VAL A 49 0.27 -7.21 11.94
C VAL A 49 1.69 -7.28 11.38
N VAL A 50 2.31 -6.13 11.15
CA VAL A 50 3.59 -6.01 10.44
C VAL A 50 4.74 -6.20 11.41
N GLN A 51 5.74 -6.99 11.00
CA GLN A 51 6.97 -7.15 11.76
C GLN A 51 8.01 -6.08 11.37
N GLU A 52 8.98 -5.85 12.25
CA GLU A 52 10.05 -4.90 11.95
C GLU A 52 10.85 -5.31 10.71
N GLY A 53 11.04 -4.36 9.79
CA GLY A 53 11.71 -4.62 8.50
C GLY A 53 10.84 -5.31 7.44
N GLU A 54 9.55 -5.54 7.69
CA GLU A 54 8.59 -5.93 6.65
C GLU A 54 7.99 -4.72 5.93
N ILE A 55 7.46 -4.98 4.74
CA ILE A 55 6.76 -3.98 3.93
C ILE A 55 5.26 -4.25 3.98
N ALA A 56 4.51 -3.32 4.53
CA ALA A 56 3.05 -3.35 4.55
C ALA A 56 2.50 -2.80 3.24
N LEU A 57 1.72 -3.58 2.49
CA LEU A 57 1.07 -3.12 1.26
C LEU A 57 -0.43 -3.00 1.46
N VAL A 58 -0.96 -1.78 1.30
CA VAL A 58 -2.38 -1.46 1.47
C VAL A 58 -2.94 -0.97 0.12
N PRO A 59 -3.81 -1.74 -0.56
CA PRO A 59 -4.43 -1.35 -1.83
C PRO A 59 -5.56 -0.31 -1.65
N GLY A 60 -5.35 0.64 -0.75
CA GLY A 60 -6.39 1.52 -0.22
C GLY A 60 -5.83 2.75 0.49
N LYS A 61 -6.61 3.29 1.42
CA LYS A 61 -6.24 4.48 2.18
C LYS A 61 -5.73 4.11 3.57
N VAL A 62 -4.62 4.73 3.98
CA VAL A 62 -4.12 4.61 5.37
C VAL A 62 -4.51 5.84 6.18
N LEU A 63 -5.05 5.59 7.37
CA LEU A 63 -5.56 6.58 8.31
C LEU A 63 -4.67 6.67 9.55
N SER A 64 -4.72 7.83 10.22
CA SER A 64 -3.77 8.21 11.28
C SER A 64 -4.07 7.67 12.68
N LEU A 65 -5.07 6.80 12.82
CA LEU A 65 -5.50 6.28 14.12
C LEU A 65 -4.45 5.29 14.67
N GLY A 66 -4.01 5.53 15.90
CA GLY A 66 -2.93 4.79 16.56
C GLY A 66 -1.55 5.44 16.39
N GLU A 67 -0.53 4.68 16.72
CA GLU A 67 0.88 5.08 16.65
C GLU A 67 1.72 3.99 15.97
N ALA A 68 2.73 4.41 15.22
CA ALA A 68 3.70 3.51 14.63
C ALA A 68 4.83 3.33 15.65
N SER A 69 4.83 2.19 16.35
CA SER A 69 5.84 1.89 17.36
C SER A 69 7.09 1.29 16.72
N LYS A 70 6.87 0.47 15.69
CA LYS A 70 7.88 -0.32 14.98
C LYS A 70 8.44 0.38 13.73
N LYS A 71 9.67 0.02 13.35
CA LYS A 71 10.25 0.44 12.06
C LYS A 71 9.69 -0.44 10.93
N MET A 72 8.75 0.11 10.17
CA MET A 72 8.15 -0.57 9.02
C MET A 72 8.04 0.36 7.81
N THR A 73 8.06 -0.24 6.62
CA THR A 73 7.78 0.49 5.37
C THR A 73 6.32 0.25 5.00
N VAL A 74 5.54 1.31 4.85
CA VAL A 74 4.14 1.23 4.47
C VAL A 74 3.98 1.76 3.05
N ALA A 75 3.51 0.89 2.16
CA ALA A 75 3.14 1.20 0.80
C ALA A 75 1.62 1.25 0.67
N ALA A 76 1.05 2.39 0.29
CA ALA A 76 -0.40 2.50 0.10
C ALA A 76 -0.78 3.32 -1.14
N PHE A 77 -2.04 3.18 -1.57
CA PHE A 77 -2.57 3.98 -2.68
C PHE A 77 -2.70 5.45 -2.27
N SER A 78 -3.12 5.69 -1.03
CA SER A 78 -3.21 7.04 -0.47
C SER A 78 -3.01 7.01 1.04
N PHE A 79 -2.49 8.12 1.57
CA PHE A 79 -2.33 8.32 2.99
C PHE A 79 -3.09 9.58 3.41
N SER A 80 -3.66 9.57 4.61
CA SER A 80 -3.96 10.83 5.28
C SER A 80 -2.66 11.56 5.59
N GLU A 81 -2.66 12.89 5.52
CA GLU A 81 -1.50 13.72 5.83
C GLU A 81 -0.94 13.44 7.23
N ALA A 82 -1.82 13.37 8.23
CA ALA A 82 -1.46 12.98 9.59
C ALA A 82 -0.91 11.54 9.67
N ALA A 83 -1.38 10.62 8.82
CA ALA A 83 -0.90 9.25 8.82
C ALA A 83 0.52 9.17 8.26
N ARG A 84 0.77 9.90 7.17
CA ARG A 84 2.09 10.00 6.55
C ARG A 84 3.10 10.60 7.53
N ALA A 85 2.72 11.68 8.22
CA ALA A 85 3.57 12.29 9.25
C ALA A 85 3.94 11.29 10.34
N LYS A 86 2.95 10.59 10.94
CA LYS A 86 3.19 9.59 12.00
C LYS A 86 4.08 8.43 11.55
N ILE A 87 3.86 7.90 10.35
CA ILE A 87 4.67 6.79 9.82
C ILE A 87 6.11 7.25 9.56
N SER A 88 6.28 8.47 9.02
CA SER A 88 7.60 9.01 8.68
C SER A 88 8.49 9.31 9.88
N VAL A 89 7.97 9.27 11.11
CA VAL A 89 8.76 9.47 12.35
C VAL A 89 9.70 8.29 12.60
N LYS A 90 9.24 7.06 12.38
CA LYS A 90 10.01 5.83 12.67
C LYS A 90 10.22 4.91 11.47
N GLY A 91 9.45 5.10 10.40
CA GLY A 91 9.46 4.24 9.23
C GLY A 91 9.41 5.04 7.93
N GLU A 92 9.01 4.38 6.85
CA GLU A 92 8.89 4.99 5.53
C GLU A 92 7.46 4.85 5.00
N ALA A 93 6.83 5.96 4.62
CA ALA A 93 5.56 5.96 3.90
C ALA A 93 5.83 6.20 2.42
N ILE A 94 5.67 5.15 1.61
CA ILE A 94 5.87 5.17 0.16
C ILE A 94 4.58 4.87 -0.59
N SER A 95 4.52 5.26 -1.85
CA SER A 95 3.42 4.91 -2.74
C SER A 95 3.57 3.49 -3.30
N ILE A 96 2.47 2.90 -3.76
CA ILE A 96 2.49 1.61 -4.46
C ILE A 96 3.41 1.67 -5.69
N THR A 97 3.43 2.80 -6.41
CA THR A 97 4.28 3.01 -7.59
C THR A 97 5.77 2.98 -7.23
N GLU A 98 6.15 3.61 -6.12
CA GLU A 98 7.53 3.58 -5.63
C GLU A 98 7.93 2.20 -5.16
N LEU A 99 7.04 1.49 -4.47
CA LEU A 99 7.31 0.10 -4.05
C LEU A 99 7.52 -0.79 -5.28
N LEU A 100 6.74 -0.60 -6.33
CA LEU A 100 6.88 -1.36 -7.58
C LEU A 100 8.26 -1.14 -8.22
N LYS A 101 8.76 0.09 -8.20
CA LYS A 101 10.10 0.44 -8.71
C LYS A 101 11.23 -0.08 -7.83
N LYS A 102 11.10 0.04 -6.50
CA LYS A 102 12.12 -0.41 -5.53
C LYS A 102 12.18 -1.93 -5.41
N ASN A 103 11.04 -2.61 -5.40
CA ASN A 103 10.93 -4.04 -5.15
C ASN A 103 9.90 -4.70 -6.09
N PRO A 104 10.21 -4.83 -7.39
CA PRO A 104 9.30 -5.45 -8.35
C PRO A 104 8.99 -6.92 -8.04
N GLN A 105 9.84 -7.60 -7.25
CA GLN A 105 9.66 -9.00 -6.87
C GLN A 105 8.67 -9.20 -5.70
N GLY A 106 8.26 -8.13 -4.99
CA GLY A 106 7.31 -8.23 -3.89
C GLY A 106 7.82 -9.06 -2.69
N LYS A 107 9.14 -9.17 -2.51
CA LYS A 107 9.75 -9.92 -1.40
C LYS A 107 9.52 -9.20 -0.06
N LYS A 108 9.16 -9.95 0.99
CA LYS A 108 8.79 -9.45 2.33
C LYS A 108 7.63 -8.44 2.32
N VAL A 109 6.77 -8.51 1.31
CA VAL A 109 5.58 -7.67 1.22
C VAL A 109 4.38 -8.41 1.79
N ARG A 110 3.68 -7.74 2.71
CA ARG A 110 2.49 -8.26 3.38
C ARG A 110 1.29 -7.45 2.95
N LEU A 111 0.38 -8.09 2.21
CA LEU A 111 -0.85 -7.45 1.77
C LEU A 111 -1.82 -7.32 2.95
N ILE A 112 -2.21 -6.09 3.27
CA ILE A 112 -3.12 -5.80 4.38
C ILE A 112 -4.42 -5.24 3.84
N LYS A 113 -5.52 -5.88 4.25
CA LYS A 113 -6.89 -5.40 4.11
C LYS A 113 -7.60 -5.44 5.45
#